data_AF-A0A353MDH4-F1
#
_entry.id   AF-A0A353MDH4-F1
#
_cell.length_a   1.000
_cell.length_b   1.000
_cell.length_c   1.000
_cell.angle_alpha   90.00
_cell.angle_beta   90.00
_cell.angle_gamma   90.00
#
_symmetry.space_group_name_H-M   'P 1'
#
loop_
_entity.id
_entity.type
_entity.pdbx_description
1 polymer ?
#
loop_
_entity_poly.entity_id
_entity_poly.type
_entity_poly.pdbx_seq_one_letter_code
_entity_poly.pdbx_strand_id
1 'polypeptide(L)'
;MRRFAVIAALAGLLCACSHHPDIVQVPLAVPCPEPPAIARPHLPAVDLNAYTPPDQVMKALVASLEILKGYAGELETLLNGYRPRTGDR
;
A
#
# COMPACT_ATOMS: atom_id res chain seq x y z
N MET A 1 -57.22 23.49 -24.04
CA MET A 1 -56.24 22.41 -24.36
C MET A 1 -54.78 22.83 -24.16
N ARG A 2 -54.33 24.00 -24.67
CA ARG A 2 -52.93 24.48 -24.53
C ARG A 2 -52.41 24.65 -23.09
N ARG A 3 -53.29 25.03 -22.14
CA ARG A 3 -52.93 25.16 -20.71
C ARG A 3 -52.69 23.83 -19.99
N PHE A 4 -53.41 22.76 -20.38
CA PHE A 4 -53.23 21.43 -19.79
C PHE A 4 -51.94 20.75 -20.25
N ALA A 5 -51.53 21.00 -21.51
CA ALA A 5 -50.25 20.51 -22.04
C ALA A 5 -49.05 21.12 -21.29
N VAL A 6 -49.13 22.40 -20.90
CA VAL A 6 -48.07 23.06 -20.11
C VAL A 6 -47.97 22.50 -18.70
N ILE A 7 -49.11 22.22 -18.05
CA ILE A 7 -49.14 21.65 -16.70
C ILE A 7 -48.57 20.22 -16.69
N ALA A 8 -48.91 19.40 -17.70
CA ALA A 8 -48.37 18.05 -17.84
C ALA A 8 -46.85 18.06 -18.10
N ALA A 9 -46.36 19.00 -18.93
CA ALA A 9 -44.92 19.16 -19.17
C ALA A 9 -44.17 19.61 -17.90
N LEU A 10 -44.75 20.51 -17.10
CA LEU A 10 -44.15 20.98 -15.85
C LEU A 10 -44.08 19.87 -14.80
N ALA A 11 -45.13 19.04 -14.70
CA ALA A 11 -45.17 17.90 -13.78
C ALA A 11 -44.14 16.81 -14.14
N GLY A 12 -43.91 16.58 -15.44
CA GLY A 12 -42.86 15.67 -15.92
C GLY A 12 -41.44 16.16 -15.57
N LEU A 13 -41.19 17.47 -15.72
CA LEU A 13 -39.90 18.07 -15.36
C LEU A 13 -39.60 18.00 -13.85
N LEU A 14 -40.61 18.22 -13.01
CA LEU A 14 -40.45 18.15 -11.55
C LEU A 14 -40.16 16.73 -11.05
N CYS A 15 -40.73 15.71 -11.69
CA CYS A 15 -40.50 14.30 -11.35
C CYS A 15 -39.10 13.80 -11.78
N ALA A 16 -38.53 14.38 -12.84
CA ALA A 16 -37.17 14.06 -13.28
C ALA A 16 -36.07 14.65 -12.35
N CYS A 17 -36.39 15.69 -11.58
CA CYS A 17 -35.45 16.33 -10.64
C CYS A 17 -35.46 15.75 -9.22
N SER A 18 -36.40 14.83 -8.90
CA SER A 18 -36.47 14.18 -7.58
C SER A 18 -35.62 12.90 -7.48
N HIS A 19 -34.66 12.71 -8.39
CA HIS A 19 -33.70 11.60 -8.30
C HIS A 19 -32.80 11.86 -7.08
N HIS A 20 -33.12 11.21 -5.97
CA HIS A 20 -32.30 11.24 -4.77
C HIS A 20 -30.98 10.51 -5.10
N PRO A 21 -29.81 11.11 -4.85
CA PRO A 21 -28.56 10.41 -5.09
C PRO A 21 -28.52 9.18 -4.19
N ASP A 22 -28.22 8.02 -4.78
CA ASP A 22 -27.98 6.81 -4.01
C ASP A 22 -26.78 7.05 -3.09
N ILE A 23 -27.03 7.07 -1.79
CA ILE A 23 -25.97 7.18 -0.79
C ILE A 23 -25.33 5.80 -0.69
N VAL A 24 -24.30 5.58 -1.49
CA VAL A 24 -23.47 4.38 -1.40
C VAL A 24 -22.61 4.51 -0.15
N GLN A 25 -22.90 3.68 0.85
CA GLN A 25 -22.02 3.56 2.01
C GLN A 25 -20.72 2.88 1.59
N VAL A 26 -19.72 3.70 1.26
CA VAL A 26 -18.36 3.22 1.03
C VAL A 26 -17.82 2.76 2.38
N PRO A 27 -17.33 1.52 2.51
CA PRO A 27 -16.63 1.08 3.71
C PRO A 27 -15.53 2.08 4.04
N LEU A 28 -15.55 2.64 5.24
CA LEU A 28 -14.49 3.53 5.71
C LEU A 28 -13.17 2.76 5.58
N ALA A 29 -12.22 3.33 4.84
CA ALA A 29 -10.89 2.75 4.71
C ALA A 29 -10.31 2.56 6.11
N VAL A 30 -10.16 1.31 6.52
CA VAL A 30 -9.52 0.98 7.80
C VAL A 30 -8.11 1.56 7.74
N PRO A 31 -7.68 2.37 8.72
CA PRO A 31 -6.34 2.92 8.72
C PRO A 31 -5.32 1.77 8.64
N CYS A 32 -4.39 1.86 7.70
CA CYS A 32 -3.30 0.89 7.65
C CYS A 32 -2.55 0.93 8.99
N PRO A 33 -2.22 -0.24 9.57
CA PRO A 33 -1.36 -0.26 10.74
C PRO A 33 -0.02 0.39 10.41
N GLU A 34 0.53 1.12 11.36
CA GLU A 34 1.84 1.76 11.18
C GLU A 34 2.91 0.66 11.03
N PRO A 35 3.80 0.75 10.02
CA PRO A 35 4.86 -0.22 9.86
C PRO A 35 5.75 -0.20 11.12
N PRO A 36 6.14 -1.36 11.66
CA PRO A 36 7.03 -1.38 12.80
C PRO A 36 8.39 -0.81 12.40
N ALA A 37 9.07 -0.18 13.35
CA ALA A 37 10.41 0.35 13.12
C ALA A 37 11.41 -0.81 12.96
N ILE A 38 12.00 -0.91 11.76
CA ILE A 38 12.99 -1.93 11.44
C ILE A 38 14.38 -1.28 11.46
N ALA A 39 15.28 -1.81 12.28
CA ALA A 39 16.65 -1.35 12.34
C ALA A 39 17.46 -1.91 11.16
N ARG A 40 18.22 -1.05 10.49
CA ARG A 40 19.19 -1.48 9.48
C ARG A 40 20.28 -2.31 10.18
N PRO A 41 20.60 -3.53 9.70
CA PRO A 41 21.67 -4.31 10.27
C PRO A 41 23.03 -3.68 10.00
N HIS A 42 23.97 -3.89 10.91
CA HIS A 42 25.38 -3.60 10.65
C HIS A 42 25.94 -4.63 9.65
N LEU A 43 26.78 -4.16 8.73
CA LEU A 43 27.39 -5.00 7.70
C LEU A 43 28.91 -5.01 7.92
N PRO A 44 29.53 -6.19 8.08
CA PRO A 44 30.99 -6.30 8.23
C PRO A 44 31.79 -5.63 7.11
N ALA A 45 31.22 -5.55 5.90
CA ALA A 45 31.84 -4.86 4.77
C ALA A 45 32.05 -3.35 5.00
N VAL A 46 31.29 -2.73 5.91
CA VAL A 46 31.42 -1.29 6.26
C VAL A 46 32.71 -1.02 7.05
N ASP A 47 33.21 -2.03 7.77
CA ASP A 47 34.40 -1.88 8.62
C ASP A 47 35.70 -2.15 7.84
N LEU A 48 35.60 -2.50 6.55
CA LEU A 48 36.76 -2.74 5.69
C LEU A 48 37.54 -1.45 5.45
N ASN A 49 38.87 -1.57 5.39
CA ASN A 49 39.78 -0.47 5.09
C ASN A 49 40.86 -0.89 4.08
N ALA A 50 41.66 0.09 3.63
CA ALA A 50 42.70 -0.12 2.62
C ALA A 50 43.81 -1.12 3.01
N TYR A 51 43.95 -1.44 4.31
CA TYR A 51 44.95 -2.37 4.83
C TYR A 51 44.39 -3.76 5.11
N THR A 52 43.10 -3.99 4.84
CA THR A 52 42.48 -5.29 5.10
C THR A 52 42.97 -6.31 4.07
N PRO A 53 43.49 -7.47 4.50
CA PRO A 53 44.00 -8.46 3.57
C PRO A 53 42.87 -9.08 2.73
N PRO A 54 43.15 -9.54 1.49
CA PRO A 54 42.11 -9.98 0.56
C PRO A 54 41.21 -11.11 1.07
N ASP A 55 41.75 -12.01 1.90
CA ASP A 55 40.98 -13.12 2.47
C ASP A 55 39.93 -12.62 3.48
N GLN A 56 40.25 -11.58 4.25
CA GLN A 56 39.33 -10.94 5.18
C GLN A 56 38.27 -10.11 4.46
N VAL A 57 38.64 -9.44 3.37
CA VAL A 57 37.68 -8.74 2.49
C VAL A 57 36.62 -9.73 2.00
N MET A 58 37.05 -10.89 1.48
CA MET A 58 36.11 -11.89 0.99
C MET A 58 35.20 -12.45 2.09
N LYS A 59 35.75 -12.75 3.27
CA LYS A 59 34.94 -13.20 4.42
C LYS A 59 33.90 -12.16 4.84
N ALA A 60 34.29 -10.89 4.94
CA ALA A 60 33.39 -9.80 5.32
C ALA A 60 32.28 -9.59 4.28
N LEU A 61 32.59 -9.71 2.99
CA LEU A 61 31.60 -9.62 1.91
C LEU A 61 30.59 -10.78 1.96
N VAL A 62 31.07 -12.02 2.10
CA VAL A 62 30.19 -13.20 2.21
C VAL A 62 29.27 -13.08 3.42
N ALA A 63 29.82 -12.74 4.59
CA ALA A 63 29.03 -12.54 5.80
C ALA A 63 28.00 -11.41 5.64
N SER A 64 28.37 -10.30 5.00
CA SER A 64 27.44 -9.19 4.74
C SER A 64 26.29 -9.59 3.82
N LEU A 65 26.55 -10.45 2.82
CA LEU A 65 25.51 -10.96 1.92
C LEU A 65 24.54 -11.89 2.64
N GLU A 66 25.03 -12.73 3.55
CA GLU A 66 24.18 -13.59 4.37
C GLU A 66 23.26 -12.77 5.28
N ILE A 67 23.81 -11.73 5.94
CA ILE A 67 23.03 -10.79 6.75
C ILE A 67 21.97 -10.09 5.91
N LEU A 68 22.33 -9.56 4.74
CA LEU A 68 21.39 -8.89 3.83
C LEU A 68 20.30 -9.82 3.33
N LYS A 69 20.62 -11.09 3.05
CA LYS A 69 19.63 -12.09 2.64
C LYS A 69 18.62 -12.37 3.76
N GLY A 70 19.08 -12.51 5.00
CA GLY A 70 18.20 -12.65 6.16
C GLY A 70 17.29 -11.44 6.33
N TYR A 71 17.88 -10.25 6.31
CA TYR A 71 17.17 -8.98 6.42
C TYR A 71 16.11 -8.78 5.33
N ALA A 72 16.42 -9.14 4.08
CA ALA A 72 15.46 -9.09 2.98
C ALA A 72 14.27 -10.03 3.22
N GLY A 73 14.51 -11.24 3.75
CA GLY A 73 13.45 -12.19 4.10
C GLY A 73 12.53 -11.69 5.22
N GLU A 74 13.09 -11.05 6.24
CA GLU A 74 12.31 -10.40 7.31
C GLU A 74 11.43 -9.29 6.76
N LEU A 75 12.00 -8.42 5.91
CA LEU A 75 11.26 -7.35 5.23
C LEU A 75 10.14 -7.90 4.35
N GLU A 76 10.40 -8.95 3.58
CA GLU A 76 9.39 -9.56 2.72
C GLU A 76 8.25 -10.18 3.54
N THR A 77 8.57 -10.84 4.65
CA THR A 77 7.57 -11.39 5.57
C THR A 77 6.67 -10.30 6.13
N LEU A 78 7.26 -9.18 6.54
CA LEU A 78 6.52 -8.04 7.04
C LEU A 78 5.63 -7.44 5.96
N LEU A 79 6.16 -7.18 4.77
CA LEU A 79 5.40 -6.62 3.65
C LEU A 79 4.27 -7.54 3.19
N ASN A 80 4.46 -8.86 3.27
CA ASN A 80 3.40 -9.84 3.00
C ASN A 80 2.20 -9.68 3.94
N GLY A 81 2.41 -9.24 5.19
CA GLY A 81 1.32 -8.93 6.13
C GLY A 81 0.44 -7.75 5.69
N TYR A 82 0.97 -6.85 4.84
CA TYR A 82 0.26 -5.68 4.32
C TYR A 82 -0.34 -5.89 2.93
N ARG A 83 -0.02 -6.99 2.25
CA ARG A 83 -0.56 -7.24 0.91
C ARG A 83 -2.04 -7.61 1.01
N PRO A 84 -2.93 -6.99 0.21
CA PRO A 84 -4.33 -7.36 0.19
C PRO A 84 -4.46 -8.81 -0.27
N ARG A 85 -5.28 -9.60 0.43
CA ARG A 85 -5.62 -10.95 -0.04
C ARG A 85 -6.34 -10.80 -1.37
N THR A 86 -5.80 -11.43 -2.42
CA THR A 86 -6.48 -11.57 -3.71
C THR A 86 -7.79 -12.32 -3.48
N GLY A 87 -8.90 -11.58 -3.37
CA GLY A 87 -10.23 -12.12 -3.05
C GLY A 87 -11.18 -11.13 -2.38
N ASP A 88 -10.67 -10.01 -1.84
CA ASP A 88 -11.50 -9.01 -1.12
C ASP A 88 -12.05 -7.89 -2.05
N ARG A 89 -12.48 -8.26 -3.26
CA ARG A 89 -13.17 -7.36 -4.21
C ARG A 89 -14.57 -7.86 -4.51
#